data_AF-A0A2E5S6U3-F1
#
_entry.id   AF-A0A2E5S6U3-F1
#
_cell.length_a   1.000
_cell.length_b   1.000
_cell.length_c   1.000
_cell.angle_alpha   90.00
_cell.angle_beta   90.00
_cell.angle_gamma   90.00
#
_symmetry.space_group_name_H-M   'P 1'
#
loop_
_entity.id
_entity.type
_entity.pdbx_description
1 polymer ?
#
loop_
_entity_poly.entity_id
_entity_poly.type
_entity_poly.pdbx_seq_one_letter_code
_entity_poly.pdbx_strand_id
1 'polypeptide(L)'
;MITQYLNPNTNAPLGEGKLWRQLEGQDIISAGYTMASAAGFGRGLMRNASDKSKLELFGSASGEFMGVSVSSTDVSTDGQYSAGEPAGSVLYGCPAVSLCEAVSKGDTVRMRHTGATTAGYQDWGFDTAKTGASATGLANDTTTYGCLVTVDGVINEVSIVGSAAQTITNLVSQINADLTGATASFEDDDDLIRITSDSTGASSSISIQDGNDSTDEDLFGTLTDANATVETAVAGTSATSQLGQFCTTAVAGETVQVVGAKFESAGLNGGTANLYLPPNVTITADE
;
A
#
# COMPACT_ATOMS: atom_id res chain seq x y z
N MET A 1 28.05 -22.02 28.70
CA MET A 1 28.62 -20.82 28.05
C MET A 1 29.36 -21.27 26.81
N ILE A 2 28.82 -20.95 25.63
CA ILE A 2 29.55 -21.06 24.37
C ILE A 2 30.29 -19.74 24.19
N THR A 3 31.61 -19.78 24.09
CA THR A 3 32.46 -18.59 24.18
C THR A 3 32.81 -17.97 22.82
N GLN A 4 32.55 -18.68 21.71
CA GLN A 4 32.66 -18.15 20.34
C GLN A 4 31.86 -19.02 19.37
N TYR A 5 31.30 -18.41 18.32
CA TYR A 5 30.80 -19.13 17.16
C TYR A 5 31.81 -19.02 16.01
N LEU A 6 32.03 -20.16 15.36
CA LEU A 6 32.94 -20.30 14.23
C LEU A 6 32.13 -20.26 12.93
N ASN A 7 32.69 -19.64 11.89
CA ASN A 7 32.15 -19.76 10.54
C ASN A 7 32.15 -21.26 10.14
N PRO A 8 31.00 -21.85 9.76
CA PRO A 8 30.91 -23.29 9.52
C PRO A 8 31.73 -23.76 8.30
N ASN A 9 32.09 -22.84 7.40
CA ASN A 9 32.86 -23.14 6.19
C ASN A 9 34.37 -22.95 6.38
N THR A 10 34.80 -22.11 7.33
CA THR A 10 36.23 -21.75 7.48
C THR A 10 36.80 -22.05 8.87
N ASN A 11 35.97 -22.40 9.85
CA ASN A 11 36.33 -22.53 11.26
C ASN A 11 37.04 -21.28 11.85
N ALA A 12 36.94 -20.14 11.18
CA ALA A 12 37.45 -18.87 11.69
C ALA A 12 36.45 -18.29 12.71
N PRO A 13 36.91 -17.62 13.78
CA PRO A 13 36.03 -16.83 14.64
C PRO A 13 35.26 -15.84 13.78
N LEU A 14 33.92 -15.81 13.91
CA LEU A 14 33.16 -14.72 13.32
C LEU A 14 33.63 -13.44 14.03
N GLY A 15 34.22 -12.52 13.26
CA GLY A 15 34.71 -11.24 13.78
C GLY A 15 33.60 -10.52 14.54
N GLU A 16 33.95 -9.82 15.61
CA GLU A 16 33.04 -9.17 16.56
C GLU A 16 32.15 -8.09 15.91
N GLY A 17 31.17 -8.49 15.11
CA GLY A 17 29.94 -7.74 14.91
C GLY A 17 29.07 -7.97 16.13
N LYS A 18 29.23 -7.11 17.14
CA LYS A 18 28.61 -7.27 18.47
C LYS A 18 27.11 -6.98 18.42
N LEU A 19 26.31 -8.04 18.34
CA LEU A 19 24.88 -7.96 18.63
C LEU A 19 24.65 -7.99 20.15
N TRP A 20 23.78 -7.11 20.65
CA TRP A 20 23.72 -6.66 22.05
C TRP A 20 23.23 -7.69 23.09
N ARG A 21 22.76 -8.86 22.68
CA ARG A 21 22.45 -10.01 23.57
C ARG A 21 21.92 -11.14 22.69
N GLN A 22 22.62 -12.27 22.63
CA GLN A 22 21.95 -13.53 22.29
C GLN A 22 20.99 -13.83 23.46
N LEU A 23 19.70 -13.56 23.31
CA LEU A 23 18.70 -14.10 24.23
C LEU A 23 18.72 -15.62 24.03
N GLU A 24 18.84 -16.39 25.11
CA GLU A 24 18.84 -17.86 25.05
C GLU A 24 17.66 -18.34 24.20
N GLY A 25 17.94 -19.11 23.14
CA GLY A 25 16.91 -19.66 22.24
C GLY A 25 16.64 -18.87 20.95
N GLN A 26 17.50 -17.94 20.53
CA GLN A 26 17.43 -17.30 19.21
C GLN A 26 18.65 -17.70 18.35
N ASP A 27 18.43 -18.28 17.16
CA ASP A 27 19.47 -18.26 16.12
C ASP A 27 19.36 -16.97 15.33
N ILE A 28 20.43 -16.21 15.39
CA ILE A 28 20.64 -15.06 14.54
C ILE A 28 21.44 -15.55 13.33
N ILE A 29 20.90 -15.37 12.13
CA ILE A 29 21.65 -15.56 10.90
C ILE A 29 22.37 -14.25 10.62
N SER A 30 23.61 -14.13 11.09
CA SER A 30 24.48 -12.98 10.83
C SER A 30 25.65 -13.29 9.88
N ALA A 31 25.74 -14.50 9.32
CA ALA A 31 26.93 -14.87 8.55
C ALA A 31 26.70 -14.79 7.03
N GLY A 32 27.29 -13.78 6.40
CA GLY A 32 27.66 -13.81 4.97
C GLY A 32 26.75 -13.07 3.99
N TYR A 33 25.73 -12.35 4.46
CA TYR A 33 24.88 -11.53 3.59
C TYR A 33 25.16 -10.04 3.73
N THR A 34 24.99 -9.32 2.62
CA THR A 34 24.94 -7.85 2.62
C THR A 34 23.57 -7.36 2.14
N MET A 35 23.19 -6.14 2.49
CA MET A 35 21.93 -5.56 2.00
C MET A 35 22.04 -5.14 0.53
N ALA A 36 21.03 -5.48 -0.29
CA ALA A 36 20.93 -5.02 -1.67
C ALA A 36 20.52 -3.55 -1.79
N SER A 37 19.70 -3.08 -0.84
CA SER A 37 19.17 -1.72 -0.74
C SER A 37 19.04 -1.31 0.73
N ALA A 38 18.72 -0.04 0.97
CA ALA A 38 18.45 0.40 2.33
C ALA A 38 17.27 -0.37 2.97
N ALA A 39 17.38 -0.70 4.26
CA ALA A 39 16.34 -1.40 5.00
C ALA A 39 16.33 -0.98 6.48
N GLY A 40 15.18 -0.49 6.95
CA GLY A 40 14.97 -0.20 8.38
C GLY A 40 15.01 -1.47 9.24
N PHE A 41 15.25 -1.29 10.55
CA PHE A 41 15.16 -2.39 11.52
C PHE A 41 13.72 -2.83 11.79
N GLY A 42 13.56 -4.08 12.24
CA GLY A 42 12.26 -4.68 12.51
C GLY A 42 11.45 -4.99 11.25
N ARG A 43 12.09 -5.04 10.09
CA ARG A 43 11.46 -5.32 8.79
C ARG A 43 11.72 -6.77 8.40
N GLY A 44 10.76 -7.42 7.77
CA GLY A 44 11.00 -8.71 7.14
C GLY A 44 11.94 -8.58 5.95
N LEU A 45 12.85 -9.55 5.82
CA LEU A 45 13.84 -9.62 4.75
C LEU A 45 13.57 -10.85 3.88
N MET A 46 13.93 -10.73 2.60
CA MET A 46 14.00 -11.86 1.67
C MET A 46 15.36 -11.95 1.00
N ARG A 47 15.65 -13.12 0.44
CA ARG A 47 16.85 -13.30 -0.39
C ARG A 47 16.66 -12.62 -1.74
N ASN A 48 17.62 -11.79 -2.15
CA ASN A 48 17.54 -11.09 -3.42
C ASN A 48 17.46 -12.09 -4.60
N ALA A 49 16.59 -11.78 -5.56
CA ALA A 49 16.35 -12.67 -6.71
C ALA A 49 17.58 -12.78 -7.63
N SER A 50 18.27 -11.66 -7.86
CA SER A 50 19.38 -11.49 -8.80
C SER A 50 20.75 -11.83 -8.19
N ASP A 51 20.93 -11.59 -6.90
CA ASP A 51 22.17 -11.81 -6.17
C ASP A 51 21.90 -12.52 -4.85
N LYS A 52 22.05 -13.85 -4.84
CA LYS A 52 21.74 -14.71 -3.70
C LYS A 52 22.64 -14.50 -2.47
N SER A 53 23.70 -13.69 -2.62
CA SER A 53 24.56 -13.24 -1.51
C SER A 53 24.01 -11.99 -0.80
N LYS A 54 22.88 -11.45 -1.26
CA LYS A 54 22.26 -10.25 -0.70
C LYS A 54 20.87 -10.50 -0.14
N LEU A 55 20.54 -9.71 0.89
CA LEU A 55 19.19 -9.58 1.43
C LEU A 55 18.54 -8.29 0.94
N GLU A 56 17.23 -8.29 0.82
CA GLU A 56 16.42 -7.10 0.54
C GLU A 56 15.16 -7.09 1.39
N LEU A 57 14.45 -5.95 1.43
CA LEU A 57 13.14 -5.90 2.08
C LEU A 57 12.20 -6.92 1.43
N PHE A 58 11.37 -7.56 2.25
CA PHE A 58 10.44 -8.55 1.76
C PHE A 58 9.45 -7.92 0.77
N GLY A 59 9.55 -8.28 -0.51
CA GLY A 59 8.90 -7.60 -1.63
C GLY A 59 8.23 -8.53 -2.65
N SER A 60 8.03 -9.81 -2.30
CA SER A 60 7.39 -10.80 -3.17
C SER A 60 6.59 -11.81 -2.36
N ALA A 61 5.36 -12.12 -2.81
CA ALA A 61 4.52 -13.15 -2.20
C ALA A 61 5.14 -14.57 -2.20
N SER A 62 6.16 -14.79 -3.02
CA SER A 62 6.89 -16.06 -3.15
C SER A 62 8.35 -15.98 -2.69
N GLY A 63 8.75 -14.86 -2.07
CA GLY A 63 10.12 -14.64 -1.61
C GLY A 63 10.54 -15.59 -0.50
N GLU A 64 11.78 -16.08 -0.52
CA GLU A 64 12.33 -16.84 0.61
C GLU A 64 12.47 -15.90 1.82
N PHE A 65 11.70 -16.12 2.88
CA PHE A 65 11.78 -15.32 4.11
C PHE A 65 13.11 -15.59 4.83
N MET A 66 13.90 -14.54 4.98
CA MET A 66 15.25 -14.59 5.57
C MET A 66 15.29 -14.06 7.00
N GLY A 67 14.13 -13.85 7.63
CA GLY A 67 14.01 -13.35 8.99
C GLY A 67 13.72 -11.85 9.08
N VAL A 68 13.83 -11.31 10.29
CA VAL A 68 13.60 -9.90 10.60
C VAL A 68 14.93 -9.16 10.76
N SER A 69 15.07 -8.02 10.11
CA SER A 69 16.22 -7.13 10.25
C SER A 69 16.35 -6.65 11.70
N VAL A 70 17.56 -6.73 12.26
CA VAL A 70 17.85 -6.28 13.63
C VAL A 70 18.84 -5.13 13.64
N SER A 71 18.88 -4.36 14.73
CA SER A 71 19.91 -3.34 14.91
C SER A 71 21.30 -3.96 14.98
N SER A 72 22.28 -3.31 14.36
CA SER A 72 23.69 -3.71 14.35
C SER A 72 24.56 -2.49 14.66
N THR A 73 25.68 -2.69 15.34
CA THR A 73 26.68 -1.63 15.54
C THR A 73 27.50 -1.31 14.28
N ASP A 74 27.38 -2.16 13.27
CA ASP A 74 28.19 -2.08 12.05
C ASP A 74 27.46 -1.33 10.92
N VAL A 75 26.28 -0.74 11.19
CA VAL A 75 25.58 0.10 10.21
C VAL A 75 26.07 1.55 10.28
N SER A 76 26.12 2.20 9.13
CA SER A 76 26.52 3.60 9.00
C SER A 76 25.44 4.59 9.44
N THR A 77 24.18 4.16 9.56
CA THR A 77 23.04 5.04 9.82
C THR A 77 22.22 4.54 11.01
N ASP A 78 21.84 5.45 11.90
CA ASP A 78 20.95 5.13 13.01
C ASP A 78 19.58 4.64 12.47
N GLY A 79 19.24 3.38 12.78
CA GLY A 79 17.91 2.82 12.52
C GLY A 79 17.73 2.04 11.21
N GLN A 80 18.75 1.97 10.34
CA GLN A 80 18.66 1.23 9.08
C GLN A 80 20.02 0.74 8.57
N TYR A 81 19.98 -0.31 7.74
CA TYR A 81 21.09 -0.71 6.90
C TYR A 81 21.15 0.15 5.63
N SER A 82 22.36 0.42 5.15
CA SER A 82 22.65 0.92 3.79
C SER A 82 22.98 -0.24 2.83
N ALA A 83 22.89 0.00 1.52
CA ALA A 83 23.28 -0.99 0.53
C ALA A 83 24.77 -1.38 0.68
N GLY A 84 25.04 -2.69 0.61
CA GLY A 84 26.37 -3.28 0.77
C GLY A 84 26.80 -3.54 2.22
N GLU A 85 26.06 -3.06 3.21
CA GLU A 85 26.37 -3.32 4.62
C GLU A 85 26.08 -4.76 5.01
N PRO A 86 26.87 -5.36 5.92
CA PRO A 86 26.56 -6.65 6.51
C PRO A 86 25.17 -6.64 7.14
N ALA A 87 24.31 -7.57 6.74
CA ALA A 87 22.92 -7.63 7.19
C ALA A 87 22.78 -8.60 8.38
N GLY A 88 22.20 -8.11 9.49
CA GLY A 88 21.78 -8.93 10.62
C GLY A 88 20.29 -9.29 10.51
N SER A 89 19.97 -10.59 10.64
CA SER A 89 18.60 -11.08 10.60
C SER A 89 18.31 -12.12 11.69
N VAL A 90 17.10 -12.08 12.25
CA VAL A 90 16.58 -13.09 13.20
C VAL A 90 15.59 -13.99 12.47
N LEU A 91 15.96 -15.25 12.26
CA LEU A 91 15.12 -16.22 11.56
C LEU A 91 14.02 -16.79 12.46
N TYR A 92 14.33 -16.99 13.73
CA TYR A 92 13.37 -17.44 14.74
C TYR A 92 13.66 -16.82 16.12
N GLY A 93 12.65 -16.74 16.98
CA GLY A 93 12.79 -16.09 18.28
C GLY A 93 11.68 -15.06 18.53
N CYS A 94 12.04 -13.94 19.17
CA CYS A 94 11.09 -12.88 19.50
C CYS A 94 11.66 -11.49 19.16
N PRO A 95 11.94 -11.19 17.87
CA PRO A 95 12.43 -9.86 17.49
C PRO A 95 11.38 -8.78 17.69
N ALA A 96 11.84 -7.55 17.92
CA ALA A 96 11.00 -6.37 17.77
C ALA A 96 10.81 -6.09 16.27
N VAL A 97 9.56 -5.98 15.84
CA VAL A 97 9.16 -5.70 14.46
C VAL A 97 8.50 -4.34 14.35
N SER A 98 8.61 -3.71 13.19
CA SER A 98 7.91 -2.47 12.89
C SER A 98 6.58 -2.75 12.20
N LEU A 99 5.57 -1.98 12.60
CA LEU A 99 4.17 -2.19 12.26
C LEU A 99 3.69 -1.17 11.24
N CYS A 100 2.75 -1.57 10.38
CA CYS A 100 1.99 -0.64 9.54
C CYS A 100 0.54 -0.42 10.01
N GLU A 101 0.15 -1.03 11.13
CA GLU A 101 -1.12 -0.78 11.81
C GLU A 101 -1.03 -1.16 13.29
N ALA A 102 -2.10 -0.92 14.06
CA ALA A 102 -2.13 -1.33 15.46
C ALA A 102 -2.31 -2.85 15.57
N VAL A 103 -1.60 -3.47 16.51
CA VAL A 103 -1.64 -4.93 16.73
C VAL A 103 -1.84 -5.25 18.22
N SER A 104 -2.47 -6.39 18.46
CA SER A 104 -2.67 -7.00 19.78
C SER A 104 -1.96 -8.34 19.90
N LYS A 105 -1.70 -8.76 21.14
CA LYS A 105 -1.10 -10.07 21.41
C LYS A 105 -1.99 -11.19 20.89
N GLY A 106 -1.41 -12.12 20.14
CA GLY A 106 -2.11 -13.27 19.58
C GLY A 106 -2.78 -13.03 18.23
N ASP A 107 -2.73 -11.80 17.71
CA ASP A 107 -3.24 -11.51 16.37
C ASP A 107 -2.49 -12.34 15.31
N THR A 108 -3.19 -12.63 14.20
CA THR A 108 -2.57 -13.25 13.04
C THR A 108 -1.50 -12.33 12.47
N VAL A 109 -0.34 -12.90 12.18
CA VAL A 109 0.79 -12.13 11.67
C VAL A 109 0.79 -12.16 10.15
N ARG A 110 0.79 -10.97 9.58
CA ARG A 110 0.99 -10.72 8.16
C ARG A 110 2.18 -9.80 7.96
N MET A 111 2.68 -9.80 6.74
CA MET A 111 3.79 -8.97 6.32
C MET A 111 3.52 -8.40 4.94
N ARG A 112 3.78 -7.10 4.79
CA ARG A 112 3.65 -6.36 3.53
C ARG A 112 4.75 -6.78 2.56
N HIS A 113 4.36 -7.17 1.35
CA HIS A 113 5.27 -7.46 0.25
C HIS A 113 5.07 -6.53 -0.95
N THR A 114 4.08 -5.64 -0.90
CA THR A 114 3.99 -4.41 -1.70
C THR A 114 3.71 -3.24 -0.77
N GLY A 115 4.05 -2.02 -1.21
CA GLY A 115 3.67 -0.82 -0.46
C GLY A 115 2.20 -0.50 -0.69
N ALA A 116 1.45 -0.20 0.39
CA ALA A 116 0.03 0.15 0.28
C ALA A 116 -0.13 1.62 -0.15
N THR A 117 -0.34 1.84 -1.44
CA THR A 117 -0.60 3.16 -2.03
C THR A 117 -2.09 3.34 -2.27
N THR A 118 -2.63 4.55 -2.09
CA THR A 118 -4.01 4.84 -2.50
C THR A 118 -4.02 5.58 -3.85
N ALA A 119 -5.09 5.39 -4.60
CA ALA A 119 -5.42 6.24 -5.74
C ALA A 119 -5.94 7.60 -5.26
N GLY A 120 -5.73 8.63 -6.07
CA GLY A 120 -6.41 9.90 -5.94
C GLY A 120 -7.81 9.80 -6.52
N TYR A 121 -8.73 10.56 -5.95
CA TYR A 121 -10.11 10.61 -6.39
C TYR A 121 -10.70 12.00 -6.17
N GLN A 122 -11.82 12.26 -6.82
CA GLN A 122 -12.66 13.41 -6.51
C GLN A 122 -14.12 13.02 -6.65
N ASP A 123 -14.93 13.59 -5.76
CA ASP A 123 -16.35 13.30 -5.65
C ASP A 123 -17.19 14.47 -6.12
N TRP A 124 -18.39 14.13 -6.59
CA TRP A 124 -19.48 15.06 -6.77
C TRP A 124 -20.75 14.49 -6.14
N GLY A 125 -21.25 15.15 -5.10
CA GLY A 125 -22.40 14.71 -4.31
C GLY A 125 -23.75 15.25 -4.79
N PHE A 126 -24.81 14.65 -4.26
CA PHE A 126 -26.18 15.13 -4.38
C PHE A 126 -26.75 15.56 -3.01
N ASP A 127 -27.60 16.59 -2.99
CA ASP A 127 -28.27 17.10 -1.79
C ASP A 127 -29.38 16.15 -1.28
N THR A 128 -29.81 15.20 -2.10
CA THR A 128 -30.85 14.22 -1.78
C THR A 128 -30.45 12.82 -2.20
N ALA A 129 -31.00 11.82 -1.50
CA ALA A 129 -30.68 10.43 -1.76
C ALA A 129 -30.99 10.02 -3.21
N LYS A 130 -30.04 9.34 -3.84
CA LYS A 130 -30.11 8.87 -5.22
C LYS A 130 -29.83 7.36 -5.30
N THR A 131 -30.16 6.80 -6.46
CA THR A 131 -29.83 5.43 -6.85
C THR A 131 -29.38 5.47 -8.30
N GLY A 132 -28.74 4.42 -8.81
CA GLY A 132 -28.42 4.32 -10.24
C GLY A 132 -29.60 4.57 -11.20
N ALA A 133 -30.84 4.29 -10.77
CA ALA A 133 -32.06 4.52 -11.56
C ALA A 133 -32.63 5.94 -11.44
N SER A 134 -32.12 6.76 -10.53
CA SER A 134 -32.57 8.14 -10.36
C SER A 134 -32.32 8.96 -11.62
N ALA A 135 -33.28 9.84 -11.93
CA ALA A 135 -33.17 10.74 -13.07
C ALA A 135 -32.08 11.79 -12.83
N THR A 136 -31.32 12.11 -13.88
CA THR A 136 -30.26 13.14 -13.83
C THR A 136 -30.81 14.56 -13.94
N GLY A 137 -31.96 14.73 -14.59
CA GLY A 137 -32.54 16.04 -14.89
C GLY A 137 -31.98 16.71 -16.15
N LEU A 138 -31.04 16.07 -16.85
CA LEU A 138 -30.54 16.54 -18.14
C LEU A 138 -31.67 16.53 -19.19
N ALA A 139 -31.66 17.50 -20.11
CA ALA A 139 -32.64 17.54 -21.18
C ALA A 139 -32.57 16.28 -22.04
N ASN A 140 -33.73 15.65 -22.28
CA ASN A 140 -33.81 14.44 -23.12
C ASN A 140 -33.83 14.81 -24.62
N ASP A 141 -32.77 15.47 -25.07
CA ASP A 141 -32.59 15.92 -26.44
C ASP A 141 -31.11 15.80 -26.87
N THR A 142 -30.72 16.60 -27.87
CA THR A 142 -29.38 16.60 -28.45
C THR A 142 -28.45 17.62 -27.80
N THR A 143 -28.86 18.28 -26.70
CA THR A 143 -28.00 19.20 -25.94
C THR A 143 -26.81 18.42 -25.38
N THR A 144 -25.62 18.99 -25.50
CA THR A 144 -24.38 18.42 -24.98
C THR A 144 -24.01 19.09 -23.68
N TYR A 145 -23.62 18.28 -22.72
CA TYR A 145 -23.16 18.68 -21.40
C TYR A 145 -21.70 18.25 -21.22
N GLY A 146 -20.87 19.16 -20.73
CA GLY A 146 -19.42 19.00 -20.73
C GLY A 146 -18.77 19.23 -19.37
N CYS A 147 -17.67 18.51 -19.13
CA CYS A 147 -16.72 18.83 -18.07
C CYS A 147 -15.31 18.40 -18.47
N LEU A 148 -14.30 18.91 -17.77
CA LEU A 148 -12.92 18.47 -17.92
C LEU A 148 -12.52 17.64 -16.71
N VAL A 149 -11.96 16.45 -16.96
CA VAL A 149 -11.40 15.60 -15.92
C VAL A 149 -9.90 15.45 -16.16
N THR A 150 -9.10 16.11 -15.34
CA THR A 150 -7.64 15.94 -15.36
C THR A 150 -7.27 14.74 -14.50
N VAL A 151 -6.75 13.69 -15.15
CA VAL A 151 -6.29 12.45 -14.53
C VAL A 151 -4.77 12.42 -14.59
N ASP A 152 -4.10 12.46 -13.43
CA ASP A 152 -2.64 12.42 -13.33
C ASP A 152 -1.92 13.43 -14.24
N GLY A 153 -2.53 14.61 -14.41
CA GLY A 153 -2.05 15.69 -15.27
C GLY A 153 -2.46 15.61 -16.75
N VAL A 154 -3.22 14.59 -17.15
CA VAL A 154 -3.77 14.42 -18.50
C VAL A 154 -5.24 14.83 -18.52
N ILE A 155 -5.61 15.76 -19.40
CA ILE A 155 -6.99 16.22 -19.53
C ILE A 155 -7.80 15.21 -20.37
N ASN A 156 -8.95 14.80 -19.84
CA ASN A 156 -10.00 14.10 -20.55
C ASN A 156 -11.18 15.06 -20.72
N GLU A 157 -11.63 15.27 -21.95
CA GLU A 157 -12.84 16.02 -22.27
C GLU A 157 -14.03 15.07 -22.19
N VAL A 158 -14.92 15.27 -21.22
CA VAL A 158 -16.15 14.49 -21.08
C VAL A 158 -17.26 15.26 -21.79
N SER A 159 -17.95 14.62 -22.73
CA SER A 159 -18.96 15.26 -23.58
C SER A 159 -20.18 14.35 -23.75
N ILE A 160 -21.28 14.72 -23.09
CA ILE A 160 -22.43 13.84 -22.91
C ILE A 160 -23.67 14.45 -23.55
N VAL A 161 -24.27 13.73 -24.50
CA VAL A 161 -25.57 14.11 -25.06
C VAL A 161 -26.66 13.79 -24.03
N GLY A 162 -27.50 14.78 -23.69
CA GLY A 162 -28.49 14.66 -22.62
C GLY A 162 -29.40 13.44 -22.74
N SER A 163 -29.89 13.13 -23.94
CA SER A 163 -30.71 11.92 -24.19
C SER A 163 -30.02 10.58 -23.90
N ALA A 164 -28.68 10.53 -23.85
CA ALA A 164 -27.93 9.32 -23.51
C ALA A 164 -27.80 9.10 -22.00
N ALA A 165 -27.91 10.15 -21.18
CA ALA A 165 -27.60 10.14 -19.75
C ALA A 165 -28.82 10.46 -18.86
N GLN A 166 -29.96 9.85 -19.15
CA GLN A 166 -31.22 10.13 -18.43
C GLN A 166 -31.28 9.53 -17.01
N THR A 167 -30.44 8.56 -16.69
CA THR A 167 -30.28 8.01 -15.34
C THR A 167 -28.83 8.10 -14.89
N ILE A 168 -28.58 8.06 -13.57
CA ILE A 168 -27.21 8.12 -13.01
C ILE A 168 -26.34 6.96 -13.55
N THR A 169 -26.87 5.74 -13.66
CA THR A 169 -26.12 4.61 -14.25
C THR A 169 -25.70 4.90 -15.70
N ASN A 170 -26.58 5.51 -16.50
CA ASN A 170 -26.25 5.85 -17.88
C ASN A 170 -25.23 7.00 -17.94
N LEU A 171 -25.37 8.01 -17.07
CA LEU A 171 -24.41 9.10 -16.93
C LEU A 171 -23.01 8.57 -16.60
N VAL A 172 -22.87 7.73 -15.57
CA VAL A 172 -21.58 7.12 -15.19
C VAL A 172 -21.00 6.28 -16.34
N SER A 173 -21.86 5.58 -17.11
CA SER A 173 -21.42 4.83 -18.28
C SER A 173 -20.89 5.74 -19.40
N GLN A 174 -21.50 6.90 -19.62
CA GLN A 174 -21.02 7.89 -20.59
C GLN A 174 -19.71 8.54 -20.12
N ILE A 175 -19.60 8.94 -18.84
CA ILE A 175 -18.35 9.47 -18.26
C ILE A 175 -17.21 8.46 -18.48
N ASN A 176 -17.41 7.19 -18.12
CA ASN A 176 -16.40 6.15 -18.31
C ASN A 176 -16.02 5.90 -19.78
N ALA A 177 -16.88 6.23 -20.74
CA ALA A 177 -16.55 6.09 -22.15
C ALA A 177 -15.54 7.15 -22.62
N ASP A 178 -15.52 8.31 -21.95
CA ASP A 178 -14.63 9.44 -22.27
C ASP A 178 -13.37 9.47 -21.38
N LEU A 179 -13.35 8.72 -20.27
CA LEU A 179 -12.19 8.65 -19.37
C LEU A 179 -11.12 7.69 -19.87
N THR A 180 -9.86 8.11 -19.75
CA THR A 180 -8.68 7.25 -19.83
C THR A 180 -7.83 7.39 -18.56
N GLY A 181 -7.47 6.25 -17.95
CA GLY A 181 -6.63 6.21 -16.75
C GLY A 181 -7.37 6.49 -15.44
N ALA A 182 -8.70 6.53 -15.47
CA ALA A 182 -9.55 6.67 -14.31
C ALA A 182 -10.87 5.94 -14.54
N THR A 183 -11.55 5.59 -13.45
CA THR A 183 -12.87 4.97 -13.44
C THR A 183 -13.83 5.82 -12.63
N ALA A 184 -15.01 6.10 -13.20
CA ALA A 184 -16.15 6.70 -12.52
C ALA A 184 -17.07 5.61 -11.93
N SER A 185 -17.53 5.81 -10.70
CA SER A 185 -18.53 4.99 -10.01
C SER A 185 -19.63 5.87 -9.41
N PHE A 186 -20.78 5.26 -9.14
CA PHE A 186 -21.81 5.87 -8.28
C PHE A 186 -21.84 5.09 -6.97
N GLU A 187 -21.60 5.78 -5.86
CA GLU A 187 -21.62 5.21 -4.52
C GLU A 187 -23.01 5.45 -3.90
N ASP A 188 -23.92 4.49 -4.08
CA ASP A 188 -25.33 4.58 -3.64
C ASP A 188 -25.46 4.91 -2.13
N ASP A 189 -24.53 4.44 -1.30
CA ASP A 189 -24.57 4.64 0.16
C ASP A 189 -24.20 6.08 0.59
N ASP A 190 -23.46 6.80 -0.24
CA ASP A 190 -22.93 8.14 0.03
C ASP A 190 -23.52 9.22 -0.91
N ASP A 191 -24.43 8.82 -1.83
CA ASP A 191 -25.08 9.71 -2.79
C ASP A 191 -24.09 10.56 -3.60
N LEU A 192 -23.01 9.94 -4.10
CA LEU A 192 -21.97 10.64 -4.86
C LEU A 192 -21.53 9.88 -6.12
N ILE A 193 -21.12 10.65 -7.12
CA ILE A 193 -20.32 10.15 -8.24
C ILE A 193 -18.86 10.35 -7.87
N ARG A 194 -18.09 9.26 -7.82
CA ARG A 194 -16.66 9.28 -7.57
C ARG A 194 -15.90 8.99 -8.86
N ILE A 195 -14.90 9.80 -9.17
CA ILE A 195 -13.91 9.48 -10.20
C ILE A 195 -12.60 9.15 -9.50
N THR A 196 -12.07 7.95 -9.73
CA THR A 196 -10.84 7.44 -9.11
C THR A 196 -9.79 7.18 -10.18
N SER A 197 -8.57 7.64 -9.98
CA SER A 197 -7.45 7.32 -10.87
C SER A 197 -7.14 5.81 -10.83
N ASP A 198 -6.82 5.23 -11.98
CA ASP A 198 -6.37 3.83 -12.07
C ASP A 198 -4.93 3.67 -11.53
N SER A 199 -4.19 4.78 -11.40
CA SER A 199 -2.86 4.80 -10.79
C SER A 199 -2.95 5.02 -9.28
N THR A 200 -1.91 4.63 -8.56
CA THR A 200 -1.80 4.83 -7.12
C THR A 200 -0.51 5.58 -6.76
N GLY A 201 -0.45 6.13 -5.55
CA GLY A 201 0.73 6.83 -5.04
C GLY A 201 0.56 8.34 -5.05
N ALA A 202 1.59 9.08 -4.61
CA ALA A 202 1.51 10.54 -4.45
C ALA A 202 1.34 11.34 -5.75
N SER A 203 1.58 10.72 -6.91
CA SER A 203 1.29 11.34 -8.21
C SER A 203 -0.13 11.10 -8.70
N SER A 204 -0.86 10.17 -8.07
CA SER A 204 -2.23 9.84 -8.44
C SER A 204 -3.17 10.98 -8.01
N SER A 205 -3.89 11.55 -8.97
CA SER A 205 -4.71 12.75 -8.77
C SER A 205 -5.86 12.84 -9.77
N ILE A 206 -6.98 13.38 -9.30
CA ILE A 206 -8.15 13.71 -10.10
C ILE A 206 -8.47 15.19 -9.87
N SER A 207 -8.78 15.91 -10.94
CA SER A 207 -9.34 17.27 -10.87
C SER A 207 -10.48 17.40 -11.87
N ILE A 208 -11.69 17.58 -11.36
CA ILE A 208 -12.91 17.83 -12.11
C ILE A 208 -13.09 19.35 -12.19
N GLN A 209 -13.24 19.83 -13.41
CA GLN A 209 -13.71 21.17 -13.71
C GLN A 209 -15.05 21.04 -14.43
N ASP A 210 -16.10 21.51 -13.77
CA ASP A 210 -17.42 21.57 -14.35
C ASP A 210 -17.47 22.69 -15.40
N GLY A 211 -17.85 22.35 -16.64
CA GLY A 211 -17.70 23.19 -17.82
C GLY A 211 -16.34 23.01 -18.54
N ASN A 212 -16.37 22.99 -19.87
CA ASN A 212 -15.21 22.65 -20.72
C ASN A 212 -14.74 23.75 -21.70
N ASP A 213 -14.96 25.03 -21.37
CA ASP A 213 -14.94 26.19 -22.30
C ASP A 213 -16.32 26.39 -22.97
N SER A 214 -16.55 27.63 -23.38
CA SER A 214 -17.79 28.37 -23.66
C SER A 214 -18.86 27.78 -24.60
N THR A 215 -18.77 26.53 -25.03
CA THR A 215 -19.73 25.94 -26.00
C THR A 215 -20.67 24.87 -25.44
N ASP A 216 -20.29 24.14 -24.39
CA ASP A 216 -21.17 23.15 -23.76
C ASP A 216 -21.78 23.69 -22.47
N GLU A 217 -22.94 23.14 -22.09
CA GLU A 217 -23.53 23.41 -20.77
C GLU A 217 -22.78 22.63 -19.69
N ASP A 218 -22.66 23.20 -18.50
CA ASP A 218 -21.99 22.55 -17.37
C ASP A 218 -22.67 21.22 -17.02
N LEU A 219 -21.91 20.13 -16.96
CA LEU A 219 -22.48 18.80 -16.73
C LEU A 219 -23.04 18.65 -15.32
N PHE A 220 -22.21 18.84 -14.30
CA PHE A 220 -22.54 18.48 -12.93
C PHE A 220 -23.45 19.52 -12.27
N GLY A 221 -23.24 20.81 -12.55
CA GLY A 221 -24.07 21.90 -12.08
C GLY A 221 -25.49 21.91 -12.66
N THR A 222 -25.72 21.17 -13.75
CA THR A 222 -27.06 21.01 -14.35
C THR A 222 -27.83 19.81 -13.78
N LEU A 223 -27.17 18.89 -13.07
CA LEU A 223 -27.87 17.74 -12.51
C LEU A 223 -28.86 18.16 -11.42
N THR A 224 -30.02 17.51 -11.39
CA THR A 224 -31.03 17.78 -10.37
C THR A 224 -30.55 17.34 -8.99
N ASP A 225 -30.63 18.27 -8.03
CA ASP A 225 -30.12 18.12 -6.67
C ASP A 225 -28.59 17.93 -6.59
N ALA A 226 -27.83 18.38 -7.58
CA ALA A 226 -26.38 18.43 -7.46
C ALA A 226 -25.95 19.40 -6.36
N ASN A 227 -24.93 19.01 -5.60
CA ASN A 227 -24.22 19.94 -4.73
C ASN A 227 -23.67 21.09 -5.56
N ALA A 228 -23.77 22.32 -5.06
CA ALA A 228 -23.34 23.50 -5.80
C ALA A 228 -21.81 23.61 -6.00
N THR A 229 -21.02 22.69 -5.45
CA THR A 229 -19.55 22.71 -5.49
C THR A 229 -19.00 21.31 -5.68
N VAL A 230 -18.07 21.15 -6.63
CA VAL A 230 -17.19 19.97 -6.69
C VAL A 230 -16.53 19.79 -5.33
N GLU A 231 -16.49 18.56 -4.80
CA GLU A 231 -15.78 18.32 -3.57
C GLU A 231 -14.27 18.51 -3.75
N THR A 232 -13.54 18.71 -2.65
CA THR A 232 -12.09 18.85 -2.74
C THR A 232 -11.46 17.54 -3.17
N ALA A 233 -10.67 17.57 -4.25
CA ALA A 233 -9.91 16.40 -4.69
C ALA A 233 -9.04 15.83 -3.57
N VAL A 234 -9.06 14.51 -3.43
CA VAL A 234 -8.21 13.76 -2.51
C VAL A 234 -7.06 13.16 -3.30
N ALA A 235 -5.84 13.61 -3.02
CA ALA A 235 -4.64 13.06 -3.66
C ALA A 235 -4.40 11.61 -3.22
N GLY A 236 -3.87 10.81 -4.14
CA GLY A 236 -3.35 9.49 -3.80
C GLY A 236 -2.22 9.61 -2.78
N THR A 237 -2.09 8.59 -1.93
CA THR A 237 -1.06 8.57 -0.90
C THR A 237 0.07 7.64 -1.32
N SER A 238 1.30 8.09 -1.09
CA SER A 238 2.46 7.20 -1.12
C SER A 238 2.30 6.10 -0.07
N ALA A 239 3.03 5.02 -0.26
CA ALA A 239 2.99 3.88 0.64
C ALA A 239 3.32 4.28 2.08
N THR A 240 2.30 4.42 2.93
CA THR A 240 2.46 4.59 4.38
C THR A 240 2.93 3.28 5.01
N SER A 241 2.55 2.16 4.39
CA SER A 241 3.07 0.83 4.66
C SER A 241 4.28 0.53 3.76
N GLN A 242 5.43 0.28 4.34
CA GLN A 242 6.66 -0.08 3.65
C GLN A 242 6.83 -1.60 3.55
N LEU A 243 7.57 -2.04 2.53
CA LEU A 243 7.95 -3.45 2.35
C LEU A 243 8.56 -4.04 3.62
N GLY A 244 8.14 -5.26 3.96
CA GLY A 244 8.58 -5.95 5.17
C GLY A 244 7.98 -5.42 6.47
N GLN A 245 7.03 -4.47 6.46
CA GLN A 245 6.25 -4.15 7.67
C GLN A 245 5.29 -5.28 8.05
N PHE A 246 5.04 -5.39 9.35
CA PHE A 246 4.11 -6.38 9.89
C PHE A 246 2.75 -5.77 10.18
N CYS A 247 1.71 -6.58 9.99
CA CYS A 247 0.31 -6.19 10.08
C CYS A 247 -0.57 -7.39 10.46
N THR A 248 -1.87 -7.17 10.60
CA THR A 248 -2.90 -8.16 10.92
C THR A 248 -3.95 -8.25 9.81
N THR A 249 -4.20 -7.15 9.09
CA THR A 249 -5.14 -7.04 7.97
C THR A 249 -4.61 -7.77 6.74
N ALA A 250 -5.43 -8.65 6.17
CA ALA A 250 -5.19 -9.28 4.88
C ALA A 250 -5.51 -8.30 3.76
N VAL A 251 -4.59 -8.10 2.83
CA VAL A 251 -4.83 -7.34 1.61
C VAL A 251 -4.33 -8.18 0.43
N ALA A 252 -5.27 -8.66 -0.38
CA ALA A 252 -5.01 -9.51 -1.53
C ALA A 252 -3.94 -8.88 -2.43
N GLY A 253 -2.89 -9.64 -2.74
CA GLY A 253 -1.78 -9.16 -3.56
C GLY A 253 -0.82 -8.16 -2.89
N GLU A 254 -1.01 -7.81 -1.62
CA GLU A 254 -0.11 -6.92 -0.88
C GLU A 254 0.48 -7.51 0.40
N THR A 255 -0.17 -8.51 0.99
CA THR A 255 0.28 -9.16 2.23
C THR A 255 0.50 -10.65 2.04
N VAL A 256 1.45 -11.17 2.83
CA VAL A 256 1.61 -12.60 3.08
C VAL A 256 1.33 -12.89 4.55
N GLN A 257 0.64 -14.00 4.82
CA GLN A 257 0.56 -14.56 6.17
C GLN A 257 1.88 -15.22 6.54
N VAL A 258 2.41 -14.91 7.73
CA VAL A 258 3.59 -15.56 8.31
C VAL A 258 3.12 -16.70 9.20
N VAL A 259 2.99 -17.90 8.63
CA VAL A 259 2.37 -19.07 9.26
C VAL A 259 3.15 -19.50 10.51
N GLY A 260 2.41 -19.63 11.62
CA GLY A 260 2.95 -20.04 12.92
C GLY A 260 3.58 -18.90 13.73
N ALA A 261 3.74 -17.71 13.14
CA ALA A 261 4.14 -16.52 13.89
C ALA A 261 2.95 -15.91 14.65
N LYS A 262 3.24 -15.22 15.76
CA LYS A 262 2.22 -14.49 16.55
C LYS A 262 2.82 -13.25 17.21
N PHE A 263 2.04 -12.18 17.31
CA PHE A 263 2.44 -11.02 18.10
C PHE A 263 2.45 -11.37 19.59
N GLU A 264 3.55 -11.08 20.28
CA GLU A 264 3.75 -11.33 21.72
C GLU A 264 3.51 -10.09 22.57
N SER A 265 3.47 -8.90 21.95
CA SER A 265 3.08 -7.63 22.57
C SER A 265 2.13 -6.85 21.67
N ALA A 266 1.40 -5.90 22.25
CA ALA A 266 0.67 -4.91 21.48
C ALA A 266 1.61 -3.84 20.90
N GLY A 267 1.15 -3.11 19.89
CA GLY A 267 1.84 -1.95 19.31
C GLY A 267 0.86 -1.04 18.59
N LEU A 268 1.21 0.25 18.49
CA LEU A 268 0.43 1.26 17.76
C LEU A 268 0.81 1.29 16.27
N ASN A 269 -0.05 1.89 15.44
CA ASN A 269 0.26 2.14 14.03
C ASN A 269 1.57 2.94 13.89
N GLY A 270 2.46 2.49 13.00
CA GLY A 270 3.80 3.05 12.80
C GLY A 270 4.80 2.74 13.92
N GLY A 271 4.38 2.01 14.96
CA GLY A 271 5.19 1.65 16.11
C GLY A 271 5.95 0.33 15.95
N THR A 272 6.27 -0.28 17.10
CA THR A 272 6.91 -1.59 17.18
C THR A 272 6.12 -2.55 18.08
N ALA A 273 6.27 -3.86 17.82
CA ALA A 273 5.81 -4.92 18.71
C ALA A 273 6.80 -6.09 18.70
N ASN A 274 6.75 -6.95 19.71
CA ASN A 274 7.50 -8.19 19.74
C ASN A 274 6.75 -9.27 18.95
N LEU A 275 7.45 -9.95 18.05
CA LEU A 275 6.89 -10.99 17.19
C LEU A 275 7.53 -12.34 17.52
N TYR A 276 6.76 -13.35 17.91
CA TYR A 276 7.27 -14.72 17.96
C TYR A 276 7.39 -15.28 16.54
N LEU A 277 8.59 -15.73 16.18
CA LEU A 277 8.90 -16.46 14.95
C LEU A 277 9.26 -17.92 15.28
N PRO A 278 8.52 -18.91 14.76
CA PRO A 278 8.85 -20.31 14.95
C PRO A 278 10.13 -20.70 14.18
N PRO A 279 10.81 -21.82 14.54
CA PRO A 279 12.00 -22.29 13.82
C PRO A 279 11.78 -22.54 12.32
N ASN A 280 10.56 -22.91 11.94
CA ASN A 280 10.17 -23.12 10.54
C ASN A 280 9.05 -22.14 10.20
N VAL A 281 9.42 -21.05 9.54
CA VAL A 281 8.46 -20.06 9.03
C VAL A 281 8.03 -20.47 7.63
N THR A 282 6.73 -20.51 7.39
CA THR A 282 6.15 -20.60 6.04
C THR A 282 5.40 -19.31 5.77
N ILE A 283 5.43 -18.84 4.53
CA ILE A 283 4.63 -17.71 4.08
C ILE A 283 3.57 -18.19 3.11
N THR A 284 2.39 -17.57 3.16
CA THR A 284 1.29 -17.84 2.22
C THR A 284 0.76 -16.49 1.75
N ALA A 285 0.56 -16.32 0.44
CA ALA A 285 -0.09 -15.13 -0.10
C ALA A 285 -1.51 -15.02 0.48
N ASP A 286 -1.93 -13.82 0.88
CA ASP A 286 -3.34 -13.56 1.11
C ASP A 286 -4.04 -13.48 -0.26
N GLU A 287 -5.13 -14.25 -0.41
CA GLU A 287 -6.00 -14.28 -1.61
C GLU A 287 -7.13 -13.25 -1.52
#